data_AF-A0A5E7U5H7-F1
#
_entry.id   AF-A0A5E7U5H7-F1
#
_cell.length_a   1.000
_cell.length_b   1.000
_cell.length_c   1.000
_cell.angle_alpha   90.00
_cell.angle_beta   90.00
_cell.angle_gamma   90.00
#
_symmetry.space_group_name_H-M   'P 1'
#
loop_
_entity.id
_entity.type
_entity.pdbx_description
1 polymer ?
#
loop_
_entity_poly.entity_id
_entity_poly.type
_entity_poly.pdbx_seq_one_letter_code
_entity_poly.pdbx_strand_id
1 'polypeptide(L)'
;MALNQKTLDIESQPFPYDTEHYDRRFLDCWRRQAVVFLDKCGADVDLLFYNSLASTDRIFEDHILNHKPKYAFLTPSIDNEGLSLTGWQQSLKTYETFEAAADDLSEHFEKVPFAIVMGSVFYLPHCPEYHMEHLNHSIVLSGQRAHSVWEVIDDDPSSILRTYRYDKSYIERYFNNNGARLIRYFNPIKTDTTESGRDAAIKKCATYLSSMEDSYKLLTEIEWIANNPYESVSIRAKKIHEAFSIYSGSRSLFSRFAERVLGDQVAASHLNDIAAEAMVIKYAMAKAEITRRINVGSIVSRCEKLAVHERRTLSLLRKNLGCS
;
A
#
# COMPACT_ATOMS: atom_id res chain seq x y z
N MET A 1 24.92 -9.35 12.92
CA MET A 1 24.88 -10.82 12.82
C MET A 1 23.54 -11.19 12.25
N ALA A 2 23.48 -11.63 10.99
CA ALA A 2 22.23 -12.11 10.40
C ALA A 2 21.95 -13.51 10.97
N LEU A 3 20.93 -13.64 11.82
CA LEU A 3 20.39 -14.94 12.19
C LEU A 3 19.86 -15.57 10.90
N ASN A 4 20.56 -16.61 10.43
CA ASN A 4 20.20 -17.34 9.23
C ASN A 4 18.81 -17.98 9.47
N GLN A 5 17.83 -17.68 8.61
CA GLN A 5 16.49 -18.32 8.60
C GLN A 5 16.57 -19.86 8.59
N LYS A 6 17.70 -20.43 8.13
CA LYS A 6 18.04 -21.86 8.21
C LYS A 6 18.11 -22.45 9.62
N THR A 7 18.19 -21.64 10.67
CA THR A 7 18.35 -22.14 12.05
C THR A 7 17.02 -22.41 12.76
N LEU A 8 15.88 -22.02 12.16
CA LEU A 8 14.55 -22.12 12.78
C LEU A 8 13.56 -22.96 11.96
N ASP A 9 13.99 -23.63 10.88
CA ASP A 9 13.16 -24.50 10.01
C ASP A 9 11.78 -23.91 9.68
N ILE A 10 11.71 -22.59 9.47
CA ILE A 10 10.46 -21.93 9.08
C ILE A 10 10.24 -22.19 7.60
N GLU A 11 9.34 -23.12 7.29
CA GLU A 11 8.89 -23.35 5.94
C GLU A 11 8.34 -22.06 5.35
N SER A 12 8.86 -21.66 4.19
CA SER A 12 8.35 -20.51 3.44
C SER A 12 8.03 -20.89 2.00
N GLN A 13 6.84 -20.49 1.53
CA GLN A 13 6.42 -20.69 0.15
C GLN A 13 5.97 -19.36 -0.44
N PRO A 14 6.26 -19.07 -1.72
CA PRO A 14 5.70 -17.90 -2.39
C PRO A 14 4.18 -17.89 -2.28
N PHE A 15 3.60 -16.77 -1.87
CA PHE A 15 2.15 -16.61 -1.91
C PHE A 15 1.76 -16.11 -3.30
N PRO A 16 0.84 -16.76 -4.03
CA PRO A 16 0.46 -16.31 -5.37
C PRO A 16 -0.45 -15.09 -5.27
N TYR A 17 -0.06 -13.97 -5.89
CA TYR A 17 -0.85 -12.75 -6.07
C TYR A 17 -0.27 -11.90 -7.21
N ASP A 18 -1.00 -10.87 -7.63
CA ASP A 18 -0.51 -9.88 -8.61
C ASP A 18 0.56 -8.97 -7.98
N THR A 19 1.82 -9.37 -8.12
CA THR A 19 2.98 -8.66 -7.56
C THR A 19 3.27 -7.32 -8.22
N GLU A 20 2.78 -7.11 -9.45
CA GLU A 20 3.05 -5.89 -10.21
C GLU A 20 2.12 -4.76 -9.78
N HIS A 21 0.84 -5.06 -9.55
CA HIS A 21 -0.15 -4.06 -9.19
C HIS A 21 -0.31 -3.90 -7.67
N TYR A 22 -0.22 -4.98 -6.90
CA TYR A 22 -0.41 -4.94 -5.45
C TYR A 22 0.93 -4.86 -4.71
N ASP A 23 1.75 -3.87 -5.06
CA ASP A 23 3.03 -3.66 -4.38
C ASP A 23 2.97 -2.62 -3.23
N ARG A 24 4.09 -2.48 -2.53
CA ARG A 24 4.23 -1.57 -1.36
C ARG A 24 4.62 -0.15 -1.72
N ARG A 25 4.49 0.28 -2.99
CA ARG A 25 4.84 1.65 -3.38
C ARG A 25 3.88 2.66 -2.77
N PHE A 26 2.58 2.35 -2.77
CA PHE A 26 1.50 3.22 -2.31
C PHE A 26 0.69 2.65 -1.15
N LEU A 27 0.41 1.35 -1.15
CA LEU A 27 -0.31 0.69 -0.06
C LEU A 27 0.64 0.35 1.09
N ASP A 28 0.24 0.63 2.32
CA ASP A 28 0.92 0.12 3.50
C ASP A 28 0.61 -1.37 3.70
N CYS A 29 1.27 -2.00 4.69
CA CYS A 29 1.26 -3.46 4.85
C CYS A 29 -0.16 -4.03 4.90
N TRP A 30 -1.01 -3.49 5.78
CA TRP A 30 -2.35 -4.04 5.99
C TRP A 30 -3.28 -3.74 4.82
N ARG A 31 -3.15 -2.58 4.14
CA ARG A 31 -3.98 -2.28 2.97
C ARG A 31 -3.67 -3.17 1.79
N ARG A 32 -2.39 -3.42 1.53
CA ARG A 32 -1.98 -4.37 0.50
C ARG A 32 -2.45 -5.79 0.84
N GLN A 33 -2.27 -6.21 2.09
CA GLN A 33 -2.79 -7.49 2.58
C GLN A 33 -4.31 -7.60 2.40
N ALA A 34 -5.06 -6.55 2.72
CA ALA A 34 -6.51 -6.49 2.53
C ALA A 34 -6.89 -6.64 1.05
N VAL A 35 -6.30 -5.84 0.16
CA VAL A 35 -6.57 -5.90 -1.29
C VAL A 35 -6.30 -7.30 -1.84
N VAL A 36 -5.13 -7.87 -1.53
CA VAL A 36 -4.74 -9.20 -2.04
C VAL A 36 -5.73 -10.28 -1.59
N PHE A 37 -6.15 -10.26 -0.33
CA PHE A 37 -7.05 -11.29 0.20
C PHE A 37 -8.51 -11.08 -0.19
N LEU A 38 -8.96 -9.83 -0.33
CA LEU A 38 -10.28 -9.51 -0.86
C LEU A 38 -10.41 -9.95 -2.32
N ASP A 39 -9.41 -9.70 -3.16
CA ASP A 39 -9.35 -10.16 -4.55
C ASP A 39 -9.45 -11.69 -4.62
N LYS A 40 -8.70 -12.40 -3.78
CA LYS A 40 -8.82 -13.87 -3.63
C LYS A 40 -10.19 -14.35 -3.18
N CYS A 41 -10.92 -13.54 -2.43
CA CYS A 41 -12.29 -13.81 -2.02
C CYS A 41 -13.33 -13.40 -3.08
N GLY A 42 -12.89 -12.97 -4.27
CA GLY A 42 -13.75 -12.60 -5.40
C GLY A 42 -14.27 -11.16 -5.35
N ALA A 43 -13.71 -10.29 -4.50
CA ALA A 43 -14.05 -8.87 -4.50
C ALA A 43 -13.49 -8.18 -5.76
N ASP A 44 -14.26 -7.27 -6.36
CA ASP A 44 -13.75 -6.39 -7.43
C ASP A 44 -12.92 -5.24 -6.81
N VAL A 45 -11.72 -5.58 -6.35
CA VAL A 45 -10.86 -4.64 -5.60
C VAL A 45 -10.40 -3.44 -6.42
N ASP A 46 -10.52 -3.50 -7.75
CA ASP A 46 -10.15 -2.40 -8.63
C ASP A 46 -11.05 -1.19 -8.37
N LEU A 47 -12.30 -1.40 -7.94
CA LEU A 47 -13.22 -0.35 -7.51
C LEU A 47 -12.69 0.50 -6.35
N LEU A 48 -11.80 -0.05 -5.52
CA LEU A 48 -11.20 0.68 -4.40
C LEU A 48 -10.29 1.80 -4.90
N PHE A 49 -9.70 1.68 -6.09
CA PHE A 49 -8.66 2.60 -6.54
C PHE A 49 -9.18 3.92 -7.13
N TYR A 50 -10.48 4.22 -7.02
CA TYR A 50 -11.13 5.41 -7.59
C TYR A 50 -10.57 6.76 -7.13
N ASN A 51 -9.87 6.80 -5.99
CA ASN A 51 -9.24 8.00 -5.42
C ASN A 51 -7.73 7.81 -5.16
N SER A 52 -7.10 6.85 -5.85
CA SER A 52 -5.69 6.54 -5.68
C SER A 52 -4.75 7.54 -6.38
N LEU A 53 -5.24 8.43 -7.24
CA LEU A 53 -4.44 9.45 -7.93
C LEU A 53 -4.01 10.60 -7.00
N ALA A 54 -3.07 10.33 -6.09
CA ALA A 54 -2.62 11.30 -5.10
C ALA A 54 -2.07 12.61 -5.72
N SER A 55 -2.55 13.75 -5.22
CA SER A 55 -2.01 15.07 -5.58
C SER A 55 -0.52 15.17 -5.25
N THR A 56 0.25 15.74 -6.16
CA THR A 56 1.68 15.93 -5.96
C THR A 56 1.97 16.95 -4.86
N ASP A 57 1.09 17.94 -4.69
CA ASP A 57 1.17 18.91 -3.60
C ASP A 57 1.02 18.23 -2.25
N ARG A 58 0.11 17.26 -2.13
CA ARG A 58 -0.07 16.47 -0.91
C ARG A 58 1.17 15.62 -0.61
N ILE A 59 1.77 14.98 -1.61
CA ILE A 59 3.00 14.20 -1.43
C ILE A 59 4.14 15.12 -0.98
N PHE A 60 4.26 16.31 -1.57
CA PHE A 60 5.23 17.31 -1.18
C PHE A 60 5.03 17.76 0.28
N GLU A 61 3.81 18.13 0.65
CA GLU A 61 3.49 18.57 2.01
C GLU A 61 3.75 17.47 3.05
N ASP A 62 3.16 16.29 2.86
CA ASP A 62 3.25 15.20 3.83
C ASP A 62 4.68 14.67 3.96
N HIS A 63 5.36 14.44 2.84
CA HIS A 63 6.63 13.72 2.84
C HIS A 63 7.85 14.65 2.85
N ILE A 64 7.86 15.68 2.00
CA ILE A 64 9.02 16.57 1.87
C ILE A 64 9.07 17.56 3.03
N LEU A 65 7.96 18.26 3.31
CA LEU A 65 7.90 19.29 4.35
C LEU A 65 7.71 18.69 5.75
N ASN A 66 6.71 17.83 5.94
CA ASN A 66 6.33 17.32 7.25
C ASN A 66 7.07 16.05 7.67
N HIS A 67 7.95 15.52 6.82
CA HIS A 67 8.74 14.29 7.07
C HIS A 67 7.90 13.07 7.47
N LYS A 68 6.66 13.04 6.96
CA LYS A 68 5.73 11.92 6.87
C LYS A 68 6.46 10.63 6.47
N PRO A 69 6.67 9.57 7.28
CA PRO A 69 7.17 8.32 6.72
C PRO A 69 6.26 7.86 5.57
N LYS A 70 6.83 7.27 4.51
CA LYS A 70 6.06 6.81 3.34
C LYS A 70 4.79 6.02 3.70
N TYR A 71 4.89 5.12 4.68
CA TYR A 71 3.80 4.24 5.10
C TYR A 71 2.71 4.96 5.93
N ALA A 72 2.95 6.19 6.36
CA ALA A 72 1.95 7.05 6.99
C ALA A 72 1.16 7.87 5.97
N PHE A 73 1.47 7.77 4.67
CA PHE A 73 0.71 8.44 3.62
C PHE A 73 -0.71 7.86 3.57
N LEU A 74 -1.69 8.73 3.76
CA LEU A 74 -3.08 8.33 3.85
C LEU A 74 -3.61 7.91 2.47
N THR A 75 -4.01 6.64 2.39
CA THR A 75 -4.67 6.04 1.24
C THR A 75 -6.14 5.76 1.61
N PRO A 76 -7.07 6.67 1.25
CA PRO A 76 -8.44 6.67 1.76
C PRO A 76 -9.33 5.57 1.18
N SER A 77 -8.87 4.82 0.18
CA SER A 77 -9.67 3.85 -0.57
C SER A 77 -10.14 2.59 0.20
N ILE A 78 -9.57 2.30 1.37
CA ILE A 78 -9.77 1.01 2.08
C ILE A 78 -10.38 1.26 3.47
N ASP A 79 -11.32 2.20 3.55
CA ASP A 79 -12.24 2.34 4.67
C ASP A 79 -13.58 1.62 4.37
N ASN A 80 -14.56 1.71 5.28
CA ASN A 80 -15.86 1.07 5.06
C ASN A 80 -16.67 1.70 3.92
N GLU A 81 -16.42 2.98 3.60
CA GLU A 81 -17.07 3.63 2.46
C GLU A 81 -16.54 3.04 1.15
N GLY A 82 -15.22 2.93 1.02
CA GLY A 82 -14.58 2.29 -0.13
C GLY A 82 -14.90 0.80 -0.24
N LEU A 83 -14.77 0.04 0.85
CA LEU A 83 -15.04 -1.41 0.87
C LEU A 83 -16.48 -1.75 0.45
N SER A 84 -17.45 -0.89 0.79
CA SER A 84 -18.85 -1.10 0.41
C SER A 84 -19.05 -1.15 -1.10
N LEU A 85 -18.21 -0.48 -1.89
CA LEU A 85 -18.22 -0.55 -3.35
C LEU A 85 -17.95 -1.96 -3.87
N THR A 86 -17.19 -2.76 -3.10
CA THR A 86 -16.81 -4.13 -3.45
C THR A 86 -17.73 -5.18 -2.83
N GLY A 87 -18.76 -4.77 -2.10
CA GLY A 87 -19.60 -5.69 -1.33
C GLY A 87 -18.97 -6.18 -0.04
N TRP A 88 -18.01 -5.44 0.53
CA TRP A 88 -17.34 -5.77 1.79
C TRP A 88 -17.41 -4.64 2.81
N GLN A 89 -17.15 -4.99 4.06
CA GLN A 89 -16.88 -4.05 5.15
C GLN A 89 -15.81 -4.62 6.05
N GLN A 90 -15.23 -3.78 6.90
CA GLN A 90 -14.30 -4.18 7.94
C GLN A 90 -14.76 -3.77 9.33
N SER A 91 -14.33 -4.53 10.32
CA SER A 91 -14.41 -4.18 11.73
C SER A 91 -13.05 -4.32 12.40
N LEU A 92 -12.83 -3.49 13.41
CA LEU A 92 -11.61 -3.51 14.22
C LEU A 92 -12.01 -3.90 15.63
N LYS A 93 -11.34 -4.92 16.17
CA LYS A 93 -11.47 -5.29 17.58
C LYS A 93 -10.09 -5.32 18.22
N THR A 94 -10.04 -4.86 19.47
CA THR A 94 -8.85 -4.91 20.31
C THR A 94 -9.05 -5.96 21.40
N TYR A 95 -7.98 -6.67 21.74
CA TYR A 95 -8.01 -7.72 22.76
C TYR A 95 -6.86 -7.55 23.74
N GLU A 96 -7.04 -7.99 24.99
CA GLU A 96 -5.94 -7.98 25.95
C GLU A 96 -4.87 -9.03 25.64
N THR A 97 -5.29 -10.17 25.08
CA THR A 97 -4.41 -11.27 24.68
C THR A 97 -4.90 -11.91 23.38
N PHE A 98 -4.01 -12.60 22.68
CA PHE A 98 -4.38 -13.37 21.48
C PHE A 98 -5.38 -14.48 21.80
N GLU A 99 -5.28 -15.09 22.99
CA GLU A 99 -6.23 -16.10 23.45
C GLU A 99 -7.67 -15.56 23.53
N ALA A 100 -7.84 -14.33 24.00
CA ALA A 100 -9.14 -13.68 24.06
C ALA A 100 -9.79 -13.45 22.68
N ALA A 101 -9.01 -13.54 21.59
CA ALA A 101 -9.51 -13.43 20.22
C ALA A 101 -9.84 -14.79 19.57
N ALA A 102 -9.57 -15.92 20.24
CA ALA A 102 -9.63 -17.25 19.62
C ALA A 102 -11.03 -17.58 19.08
N ASP A 103 -12.08 -17.35 19.88
CA ASP A 103 -13.47 -17.65 19.48
C ASP A 103 -13.91 -16.76 18.32
N ASP A 104 -13.62 -15.45 18.38
CA ASP A 104 -13.92 -14.49 17.31
C ASP A 104 -13.19 -14.84 16.00
N LEU A 105 -11.91 -15.24 16.08
CA LEU A 105 -11.13 -15.70 14.93
C LEU A 105 -11.72 -16.98 14.35
N SER A 106 -12.09 -17.94 15.19
CA SER A 106 -12.70 -19.21 14.76
C SER A 106 -14.02 -18.97 14.01
N GLU A 107 -14.94 -18.20 14.60
CA GLU A 107 -16.23 -17.86 13.97
C GLU A 107 -16.01 -17.11 12.64
N HIS A 108 -15.02 -16.22 12.61
CA HIS A 108 -14.69 -15.46 11.41
C HIS A 108 -14.17 -16.36 10.28
N PHE A 109 -13.25 -17.28 10.59
CA PHE A 109 -12.66 -18.17 9.58
C PHE A 109 -13.65 -19.18 9.00
N GLU A 110 -14.78 -19.44 9.65
CA GLU A 110 -15.89 -20.21 9.06
C GLU A 110 -16.52 -19.51 7.84
N LYS A 111 -16.41 -18.18 7.77
CA LYS A 111 -17.07 -17.34 6.76
C LYS A 111 -16.07 -16.72 5.78
N VAL A 112 -14.93 -16.27 6.30
CA VAL A 112 -13.94 -15.48 5.57
C VAL A 112 -12.55 -16.00 5.92
N PRO A 113 -11.76 -16.49 4.95
CA PRO A 113 -10.57 -17.30 5.21
C PRO A 113 -9.33 -16.49 5.62
N PHE A 114 -9.52 -15.27 6.14
CA PHE A 114 -8.41 -14.42 6.55
C PHE A 114 -8.80 -13.35 7.56
N ALA A 115 -7.87 -12.98 8.44
CA ALA A 115 -7.94 -11.82 9.30
C ALA A 115 -6.56 -11.15 9.33
N ILE A 116 -6.52 -9.82 9.50
CA ILE A 116 -5.26 -9.08 9.59
C ILE A 116 -4.97 -8.78 11.05
N VAL A 117 -3.82 -9.25 11.54
CA VAL A 117 -3.42 -9.15 12.94
C VAL A 117 -2.23 -8.21 13.06
N MET A 118 -2.37 -7.19 13.91
CA MET A 118 -1.28 -6.28 14.23
C MET A 118 -0.45 -6.79 15.39
N GLY A 119 0.88 -6.75 15.25
CA GLY A 119 1.81 -7.19 16.29
C GLY A 119 3.19 -6.54 16.17
N SER A 120 4.13 -7.05 16.95
CA SER A 120 5.52 -6.58 16.96
C SER A 120 6.43 -7.55 16.20
N VAL A 121 7.06 -7.08 15.11
CA VAL A 121 8.00 -7.89 14.27
C VAL A 121 9.19 -8.46 15.03
N PHE A 122 9.50 -7.91 16.21
CA PHE A 122 10.51 -8.43 17.13
C PHE A 122 10.35 -9.94 17.37
N TYR A 123 9.13 -10.46 17.30
CA TYR A 123 8.81 -11.86 17.54
C TYR A 123 8.61 -12.71 16.29
N LEU A 124 8.87 -12.18 15.08
CA LEU A 124 8.69 -12.89 13.81
C LEU A 124 10.03 -13.25 13.17
N PRO A 125 10.51 -14.50 13.29
CA PRO A 125 11.84 -14.87 12.83
C PRO A 125 12.12 -14.77 11.34
N HIS A 126 11.12 -14.62 10.47
CA HIS A 126 11.35 -14.37 9.06
C HIS A 126 11.69 -12.90 8.77
N CYS A 127 11.34 -11.97 9.68
CA CYS A 127 11.60 -10.55 9.54
C CYS A 127 13.06 -10.19 9.90
N PRO A 128 13.72 -9.26 9.19
CA PRO A 128 15.05 -8.75 9.55
C PRO A 128 15.17 -8.20 10.97
N GLU A 129 14.08 -7.69 11.53
CA GLU A 129 13.99 -7.04 12.83
C GLU A 129 13.84 -8.02 14.00
N TYR A 130 13.81 -9.33 13.73
CA TYR A 130 13.64 -10.37 14.74
C TYR A 130 14.68 -10.25 15.86
N HIS A 131 14.20 -10.09 17.10
CA HIS A 131 14.99 -9.83 18.31
C HIS A 131 15.92 -8.60 18.23
N MET A 132 15.70 -7.69 17.28
CA MET A 132 16.49 -6.47 17.11
C MET A 132 15.69 -5.21 17.42
N GLU A 133 14.44 -5.12 16.94
CA GLU A 133 13.65 -3.89 17.06
C GLU A 133 12.15 -4.17 17.21
N HIS A 134 11.49 -3.40 18.07
CA HIS A 134 10.02 -3.43 18.20
C HIS A 134 9.37 -2.47 17.20
N LEU A 135 8.96 -2.98 16.05
CA LEU A 135 8.15 -2.24 15.09
C LEU A 135 6.73 -2.82 14.98
N ASN A 136 5.75 -1.94 14.89
CA ASN A 136 4.37 -2.31 14.61
C ASN A 136 4.25 -2.77 13.16
N HIS A 137 3.64 -3.93 12.97
CA HIS A 137 3.44 -4.53 11.67
C HIS A 137 2.13 -5.30 11.63
N SER A 138 1.69 -5.64 10.43
CA SER A 138 0.50 -6.44 10.20
C SER A 138 0.87 -7.73 9.47
N ILE A 139 0.27 -8.83 9.89
CA ILE A 139 0.34 -10.13 9.21
C ILE A 139 -1.06 -10.59 8.88
N VAL A 140 -1.20 -11.48 7.90
CA VAL A 140 -2.47 -12.16 7.65
C VAL A 140 -2.44 -13.53 8.31
N LEU A 141 -3.46 -13.85 9.10
CA LEU A 141 -3.75 -15.20 9.52
C LEU A 141 -4.80 -15.79 8.59
N SER A 142 -4.52 -16.95 8.00
CA SER A 142 -5.42 -17.63 7.05
C SER A 142 -6.05 -18.91 7.60
N GLY A 143 -6.03 -19.06 8.93
CA GLY A 143 -6.58 -20.20 9.65
C GLY A 143 -5.51 -21.00 10.42
N GLN A 144 -6.01 -21.98 11.17
CA GLN A 144 -5.21 -22.85 12.03
C GLN A 144 -5.17 -24.28 11.45
N ARG A 145 -3.98 -24.83 11.27
CA ARG A 145 -3.78 -26.26 10.95
C ARG A 145 -3.49 -27.02 12.25
N ALA A 146 -4.18 -28.13 12.46
CA ALA A 146 -3.92 -29.07 13.56
C ALA A 146 -3.81 -28.44 14.97
N HIS A 147 -4.71 -27.51 15.31
CA HIS A 147 -4.90 -26.88 16.64
C HIS A 147 -3.70 -26.13 17.27
N SER A 148 -2.53 -26.08 16.62
CA SER A 148 -1.33 -25.47 17.20
C SER A 148 -0.48 -24.68 16.21
N VAL A 149 -0.66 -24.91 14.91
CA VAL A 149 0.11 -24.24 13.85
C VAL A 149 -0.77 -23.25 13.10
N TRP A 150 -0.30 -22.03 12.97
CA TRP A 150 -0.91 -20.95 12.23
C TRP A 150 -0.24 -20.76 10.87
N GLU A 151 -1.06 -20.59 9.85
CA GLU A 151 -0.60 -20.17 8.53
C GLU A 151 -0.59 -18.64 8.48
N VAL A 152 0.62 -18.09 8.37
CA VAL A 152 0.87 -16.64 8.38
C VAL A 152 1.29 -16.21 6.99
N ILE A 153 0.66 -15.18 6.45
CA ILE A 153 1.08 -14.56 5.19
C ILE A 153 1.64 -13.18 5.50
N ASP A 154 2.91 -13.00 5.11
CA ASP A 154 3.64 -11.77 5.35
C ASP A 154 4.76 -11.54 4.33
N ASP A 155 5.37 -10.36 4.35
CA ASP A 155 6.50 -10.01 3.50
C ASP A 155 7.76 -10.79 3.81
N ASP A 156 8.48 -11.15 2.75
CA ASP A 156 9.90 -11.43 2.85
C ASP A 156 10.74 -10.13 2.83
N PRO A 157 12.07 -10.20 3.02
CA PRO A 157 12.94 -9.03 2.96
C PRO A 157 12.90 -8.27 1.62
N SER A 158 12.40 -8.89 0.55
CA SER A 158 12.19 -8.27 -0.77
C SER A 158 10.79 -7.67 -0.92
N SER A 159 10.00 -7.62 0.15
CA SER A 159 8.62 -7.12 0.17
C SER A 159 7.64 -7.93 -0.69
N ILE A 160 7.91 -9.23 -0.87
CA ILE A 160 7.02 -10.16 -1.56
C ILE A 160 6.27 -10.99 -0.53
N LEU A 161 4.95 -11.13 -0.69
CA LEU A 161 4.16 -11.97 0.22
C LEU A 161 4.55 -13.44 0.11
N ARG A 162 4.79 -14.06 1.25
CA ARG A 162 5.06 -15.49 1.41
C ARG A 162 4.17 -16.07 2.50
N THR A 163 3.92 -17.35 2.38
CA THR A 163 3.29 -18.16 3.43
C THR A 163 4.37 -18.72 4.35
N TYR A 164 4.18 -18.53 5.65
CA TYR A 164 4.99 -19.06 6.74
C TYR A 164 4.12 -19.91 7.67
N ARG A 165 4.75 -20.77 8.45
CA ARG A 165 4.09 -21.58 9.47
C ARG A 165 4.68 -21.26 10.84
N TYR A 166 3.80 -21.01 11.81
CA TYR A 166 4.18 -20.62 13.15
C TYR A 166 3.40 -21.39 14.20
N ASP A 167 4.06 -21.83 15.25
CA ASP A 167 3.36 -22.27 16.45
C ASP A 167 2.59 -21.11 17.08
N LYS A 168 1.47 -21.42 17.73
CA LYS A 168 0.62 -20.46 18.45
C LYS A 168 1.41 -19.53 19.37
N SER A 169 2.45 -20.03 20.03
CA SER A 169 3.30 -19.24 20.94
C SER A 169 4.05 -18.08 20.27
N TYR A 170 4.34 -18.16 18.97
CA TYR A 170 4.89 -17.03 18.21
C TYR A 170 3.83 -15.97 17.96
N ILE A 171 2.62 -16.38 17.59
CA ILE A 171 1.50 -15.46 17.33
C ILE A 171 1.07 -14.75 18.62
N GLU A 172 1.01 -15.47 19.73
CA GLU A 172 0.74 -14.89 21.05
C GLU A 172 1.77 -13.84 21.43
N ARG A 173 3.07 -14.14 21.28
CA ARG A 173 4.13 -13.17 21.59
C ARG A 173 4.09 -11.96 20.66
N TYR A 174 3.91 -12.18 19.36
CA TYR A 174 3.75 -11.13 18.36
C TYR A 174 2.60 -10.18 18.70
N PHE A 175 1.44 -10.71 19.07
CA PHE A 175 0.25 -9.92 19.37
C PHE A 175 0.26 -9.29 20.77
N ASN A 176 0.54 -10.06 21.82
CA ASN A 176 0.40 -9.62 23.21
C ASN A 176 1.39 -8.49 23.56
N ASN A 177 2.54 -8.45 22.90
CA ASN A 177 3.60 -7.45 23.08
C ASN A 177 3.52 -6.28 22.09
N ASN A 178 2.37 -6.08 21.46
CA ASN A 178 2.05 -4.88 20.69
C ASN A 178 1.13 -3.97 21.52
N GLY A 179 1.37 -2.65 21.49
CA GLY A 179 0.50 -1.69 22.16
C GLY A 179 -0.91 -1.58 21.57
N ALA A 180 -1.10 -1.90 20.29
CA ALA A 180 -2.41 -1.80 19.62
C ALA A 180 -3.31 -3.01 19.85
N ARG A 181 -2.73 -4.21 19.99
CA ARG A 181 -3.43 -5.52 20.12
C ARG A 181 -4.70 -5.61 19.29
N LEU A 182 -4.55 -5.30 18.00
CA LEU A 182 -5.66 -5.06 17.09
C LEU A 182 -5.77 -6.18 16.07
N ILE A 183 -7.00 -6.65 15.85
CA ILE A 183 -7.35 -7.55 14.75
C ILE A 183 -8.39 -6.85 13.88
N ARG A 184 -8.16 -6.92 12.58
CA ARG A 184 -9.04 -6.41 11.54
C ARG A 184 -9.72 -7.60 10.85
N TYR A 185 -11.04 -7.59 10.90
CA TYR A 185 -11.91 -8.57 10.30
C TYR A 185 -12.61 -7.96 9.08
N PHE A 186 -12.91 -8.78 8.07
CA PHE A 186 -13.59 -8.38 6.85
C PHE A 186 -14.85 -9.20 6.67
N ASN A 187 -15.99 -8.58 6.36
CA ASN A 187 -17.25 -9.29 6.22
C ASN A 187 -17.92 -8.89 4.90
N PRO A 188 -18.50 -9.84 4.15
CA PRO A 188 -19.35 -9.51 3.03
C PRO A 188 -20.58 -8.75 3.54
N ILE A 189 -21.00 -7.72 2.82
CA ILE A 189 -22.27 -7.04 3.06
C ILE A 189 -23.33 -7.59 2.12
N LYS A 190 -24.55 -7.75 2.64
CA LYS A 190 -25.72 -7.96 1.78
C LYS A 190 -26.17 -6.60 1.28
N THR A 191 -25.90 -6.30 0.01
CA THR A 191 -26.39 -5.07 -0.62
C THR A 191 -27.77 -5.31 -1.21
N ASP A 192 -28.78 -4.66 -0.64
CA ASP A 192 -30.14 -4.58 -1.21
C ASP A 192 -30.27 -3.45 -2.25
N THR A 193 -29.17 -2.80 -2.61
CA THR A 193 -29.16 -1.63 -3.50
C THR A 193 -29.19 -2.02 -4.97
N THR A 194 -29.93 -1.23 -5.76
CA THR A 194 -30.01 -1.38 -7.22
C THR A 194 -28.82 -0.76 -7.97
N GLU A 195 -28.05 0.14 -7.34
CA GLU A 195 -26.85 0.75 -7.93
C GLU A 195 -25.67 -0.22 -7.86
N SER A 196 -25.02 -0.46 -9.01
CA SER A 196 -23.81 -1.27 -9.09
C SER A 196 -22.66 -0.56 -8.36
N GLY A 197 -21.84 -1.31 -7.61
CA GLY A 197 -20.62 -0.79 -6.99
C GLY A 197 -19.70 -0.09 -8.00
N ARG A 198 -19.72 -0.53 -9.25
CA ARG A 198 -19.02 0.10 -10.38
C ARG A 198 -19.49 1.53 -10.63
N ASP A 199 -20.80 1.75 -10.75
CA ASP A 199 -21.37 3.07 -11.05
C ASP A 199 -21.12 4.05 -9.89
N ALA A 200 -21.26 3.56 -8.67
CA ALA A 200 -20.92 4.31 -7.46
C ALA A 200 -19.43 4.71 -7.42
N ALA A 201 -18.52 3.80 -7.78
CA ALA A 201 -17.09 4.08 -7.84
C ALA A 201 -16.76 5.14 -8.92
N ILE A 202 -17.38 5.05 -10.10
CA ILE A 202 -17.22 6.04 -11.18
C ILE A 202 -17.68 7.43 -10.72
N LYS A 203 -18.85 7.52 -10.08
CA LYS A 203 -19.39 8.78 -9.55
C LYS A 203 -18.50 9.39 -8.47
N LYS A 204 -17.97 8.55 -7.57
CA LYS A 204 -17.00 8.98 -6.55
C LYS A 204 -15.69 9.45 -7.18
N CYS A 205 -15.21 8.76 -8.23
CA CYS A 205 -14.03 9.18 -8.99
C CYS A 205 -14.24 10.55 -9.64
N ALA A 206 -15.38 10.77 -10.30
CA ALA A 206 -15.69 12.06 -10.92
C ALA A 206 -15.71 13.19 -9.87
N THR A 207 -16.33 12.94 -8.71
CA THR A 207 -16.34 13.88 -7.58
C THR A 207 -14.93 14.18 -7.08
N TYR A 208 -14.11 13.14 -6.91
CA TYR A 208 -12.72 13.26 -6.47
C TYR A 208 -11.87 14.08 -7.46
N LEU A 209 -11.97 13.80 -8.76
CA LEU A 209 -11.19 14.51 -9.77
C LEU A 209 -11.65 15.96 -9.97
N SER A 210 -12.93 16.26 -9.77
CA SER A 210 -13.45 17.64 -9.79
C SER A 210 -12.96 18.47 -8.61
N SER A 211 -12.76 17.87 -7.44
CA SER A 211 -12.24 18.58 -6.25
C SER A 211 -10.70 18.58 -6.14
N MET A 212 -10.01 17.83 -7.00
CA MET A 212 -8.56 17.72 -6.95
C MET A 212 -7.88 19.04 -7.38
N GLU A 213 -7.14 19.66 -6.47
CA GLU A 213 -6.23 20.76 -6.78
C GLU A 213 -4.78 20.26 -6.72
N ASP A 214 -3.99 20.63 -7.72
CA ASP A 214 -2.58 20.23 -7.82
C ASP A 214 -1.79 21.27 -8.60
N SER A 215 -0.89 21.98 -7.90
CA SER A 215 0.03 22.94 -8.49
C SER A 215 1.33 22.30 -9.01
N TYR A 216 1.46 20.98 -8.85
CA TYR A 216 2.62 20.19 -9.30
C TYR A 216 3.88 20.41 -8.45
N LYS A 217 3.77 20.84 -7.19
CA LYS A 217 4.92 21.27 -6.35
C LYS A 217 6.00 20.23 -6.21
N LEU A 218 5.64 18.95 -6.03
CA LEU A 218 6.66 17.89 -5.93
C LEU A 218 7.57 17.87 -7.17
N LEU A 219 6.99 18.14 -8.34
CA LEU A 219 7.69 18.09 -9.62
C LEU A 219 8.42 19.40 -9.89
N THR A 220 7.80 20.55 -9.60
CA THR A 220 8.38 21.87 -9.90
C THR A 220 9.45 22.30 -8.90
N GLU A 221 9.36 21.88 -7.63
CA GLU A 221 10.31 22.23 -6.57
C GLU A 221 11.46 21.22 -6.43
N ILE A 222 11.56 20.23 -7.31
CA ILE A 222 12.51 19.13 -7.16
C ILE A 222 13.97 19.59 -7.12
N GLU A 223 14.29 20.67 -7.83
CA GLU A 223 15.64 21.26 -7.81
C GLU A 223 15.99 21.76 -6.42
N TRP A 224 15.06 22.47 -5.77
CA TRP A 224 15.23 22.96 -4.40
C TRP A 224 15.39 21.79 -3.41
N ILE A 225 14.54 20.76 -3.53
CA ILE A 225 14.65 19.55 -2.69
C ILE A 225 16.02 18.90 -2.87
N ALA A 226 16.49 18.74 -4.11
CA ALA A 226 17.72 18.03 -4.42
C ALA A 226 19.00 18.80 -4.05
N ASN A 227 18.94 20.14 -4.04
CA ASN A 227 20.05 21.04 -3.73
C ASN A 227 20.06 21.56 -2.28
N ASN A 228 19.08 21.20 -1.43
CA ASN A 228 18.97 21.72 -0.07
C ASN A 228 20.29 21.57 0.72
N PRO A 229 21.00 22.67 1.05
CA PRO A 229 22.34 22.61 1.65
C PRO A 229 22.32 22.19 3.12
N TYR A 230 21.15 22.18 3.77
CA TYR A 230 21.01 21.86 5.19
C TYR A 230 20.83 20.36 5.45
N GLU A 231 20.66 19.56 4.40
CA GLU A 231 20.49 18.11 4.50
C GLU A 231 21.71 17.37 3.94
N SER A 232 21.93 16.14 4.38
CA SER A 232 22.91 15.27 3.71
C SER A 232 22.35 14.76 2.39
N VAL A 233 23.22 14.38 1.45
CA VAL A 233 22.79 13.73 0.18
C VAL A 233 21.94 12.48 0.47
N SER A 234 22.26 11.74 1.54
CA SER A 234 21.49 10.54 1.92
C SER A 234 20.06 10.87 2.33
N ILE A 235 19.86 11.95 3.09
CA ILE A 235 18.53 12.38 3.53
C ILE A 235 17.71 12.87 2.32
N ARG A 236 18.32 13.70 1.46
CA ARG A 236 17.65 14.20 0.24
C ARG A 236 17.28 13.05 -0.70
N ALA A 237 18.20 12.13 -0.95
CA ALA A 237 17.96 10.96 -1.79
C ALA A 237 16.84 10.08 -1.24
N LYS A 238 16.83 9.80 0.06
CA LYS A 238 15.77 9.03 0.72
C LYS A 238 14.40 9.69 0.57
N LYS A 239 14.30 11.00 0.81
CA LYS A 239 13.05 11.76 0.65
C LYS A 239 12.50 11.72 -0.77
N ILE A 240 13.38 11.94 -1.75
CA ILE A 240 13.00 11.88 -3.17
C ILE A 240 12.61 10.44 -3.54
N HIS A 241 13.36 9.44 -3.08
CA HIS A 241 13.06 8.02 -3.31
C HIS A 241 11.66 7.65 -2.80
N GLU A 242 11.34 8.01 -1.55
CA GLU A 242 10.05 7.70 -0.94
C GLU A 242 8.90 8.49 -1.59
N ALA A 243 9.08 9.79 -1.89
CA ALA A 243 8.08 10.59 -2.60
C ALA A 243 7.76 10.01 -4.00
N PHE A 244 8.77 9.66 -4.78
CA PHE A 244 8.57 9.07 -6.11
C PHE A 244 8.10 7.61 -6.06
N SER A 245 8.32 6.90 -4.94
CA SER A 245 7.64 5.63 -4.68
C SER A 245 6.14 5.85 -4.51
N ILE A 246 5.70 6.81 -3.69
CA ILE A 246 4.28 7.11 -3.48
C ILE A 246 3.65 7.55 -4.81
N TYR A 247 4.27 8.53 -5.48
CA TYR A 247 3.80 9.06 -6.76
C TYR A 247 3.65 7.97 -7.83
N SER A 248 4.67 7.12 -8.01
CA SER A 248 4.59 6.00 -8.97
C SER A 248 3.49 5.00 -8.61
N GLY A 249 3.42 4.55 -7.35
CA GLY A 249 2.43 3.55 -6.93
C GLY A 249 0.99 4.08 -7.03
N SER A 250 0.78 5.36 -6.74
CA SER A 250 -0.53 5.99 -6.85
C SER A 250 -1.05 6.01 -8.30
N ARG A 251 -0.18 6.33 -9.27
CA ARG A 251 -0.54 6.30 -10.71
C ARG A 251 -0.72 4.88 -11.21
N SER A 252 0.09 3.94 -10.74
CA SER A 252 -0.01 2.51 -11.10
C SER A 252 -1.32 1.87 -10.62
N LEU A 253 -1.85 2.27 -9.46
CA LEU A 253 -3.15 1.77 -9.00
C LEU A 253 -4.31 2.47 -9.73
N PHE A 254 -4.17 3.77 -9.97
CA PHE A 254 -5.21 4.51 -10.70
C PHE A 254 -5.28 4.12 -12.18
N SER A 255 -4.17 3.70 -12.80
CA SER A 255 -4.18 3.18 -14.17
C SER A 255 -5.04 1.91 -14.28
N ARG A 256 -4.98 1.05 -13.27
CA ARG A 256 -5.81 -0.15 -13.19
C ARG A 256 -7.30 0.19 -13.05
N PHE A 257 -7.64 1.18 -12.23
CA PHE A 257 -9.00 1.72 -12.17
C PHE A 257 -9.45 2.27 -13.54
N ALA A 258 -8.62 3.07 -14.20
CA ALA A 258 -8.92 3.63 -15.51
C ALA A 258 -9.15 2.52 -16.55
N GLU A 259 -8.31 1.49 -16.57
CA GLU A 259 -8.42 0.37 -17.50
C GLU A 259 -9.67 -0.47 -17.25
N ARG A 260 -9.86 -0.93 -15.99
CA ARG A 260 -10.84 -1.98 -15.63
C ARG A 260 -12.21 -1.42 -15.30
N VAL A 261 -12.27 -0.23 -14.69
CA VAL A 261 -13.51 0.39 -14.20
C VAL A 261 -14.00 1.48 -15.14
N LEU A 262 -13.12 2.35 -15.65
CA LEU A 262 -13.53 3.38 -16.61
C LEU A 262 -13.58 2.85 -18.05
N GLY A 263 -12.82 1.80 -18.37
CA GLY A 263 -12.62 1.36 -19.75
C GLY A 263 -11.76 2.32 -20.58
N ASP A 264 -11.03 3.23 -19.94
CA ASP A 264 -10.21 4.26 -20.57
C ASP A 264 -8.75 3.78 -20.74
N GLN A 265 -8.52 3.04 -21.81
CA GLN A 265 -7.20 2.49 -22.15
C GLN A 265 -6.14 3.57 -22.39
N VAL A 266 -6.55 4.74 -22.90
CA VAL A 266 -5.62 5.84 -23.20
C VAL A 266 -5.13 6.48 -21.91
N ALA A 267 -6.03 6.79 -20.99
CA ALA A 267 -5.64 7.31 -19.68
C ALA A 267 -4.81 6.30 -18.89
N ALA A 268 -5.21 5.01 -18.91
CA ALA A 268 -4.45 3.94 -18.26
C ALA A 268 -3.01 3.85 -18.79
N SER A 269 -2.82 3.90 -20.10
CA SER A 269 -1.48 3.91 -20.72
C SER A 269 -0.64 5.10 -20.27
N HIS A 270 -1.20 6.32 -20.31
CA HIS A 270 -0.46 7.50 -19.87
C HIS A 270 -0.06 7.43 -18.39
N LEU A 271 -0.93 6.92 -17.53
CA LEU A 271 -0.65 6.75 -16.10
C LEU A 271 0.46 5.71 -15.86
N ASN A 272 0.48 4.63 -16.65
CA ASN A 272 1.55 3.64 -16.60
C ASN A 272 2.89 4.24 -17.05
N ASP A 273 2.90 5.05 -18.11
CA ASP A 273 4.11 5.74 -18.57
C ASP A 273 4.65 6.71 -17.50
N ILE A 274 3.75 7.47 -16.85
CA ILE A 274 4.08 8.35 -15.73
C ILE A 274 4.67 7.54 -14.56
N ALA A 275 4.02 6.43 -14.21
CA ALA A 275 4.46 5.57 -13.11
C ALA A 275 5.84 4.96 -13.39
N ALA A 276 6.11 4.54 -14.62
CA ALA A 276 7.39 3.99 -15.05
C ALA A 276 8.50 5.05 -15.05
N GLU A 277 8.23 6.25 -15.56
CA GLU A 277 9.19 7.36 -15.56
C GLU A 277 9.53 7.82 -14.13
N ALA A 278 8.55 7.84 -13.23
CA ALA A 278 8.75 8.09 -11.81
C ALA A 278 9.65 7.04 -11.13
N MET A 279 9.55 5.77 -11.53
CA MET A 279 10.43 4.71 -11.03
C MET A 279 11.89 4.95 -11.41
N VAL A 280 12.15 5.56 -12.56
CA VAL A 280 13.53 5.92 -12.95
C VAL A 280 14.13 6.92 -11.96
N ILE A 281 13.35 7.92 -11.52
CA ILE A 281 13.79 8.89 -10.50
C ILE A 281 14.02 8.17 -9.16
N LYS A 282 13.08 7.31 -8.74
CA LYS A 282 13.23 6.49 -7.53
C LYS A 282 14.53 5.68 -7.55
N TYR A 283 14.79 4.92 -8.62
CA TYR A 283 16.00 4.09 -8.71
C TYR A 283 17.28 4.92 -8.82
N ALA A 284 17.22 6.10 -9.45
CA ALA A 284 18.34 7.03 -9.43
C ALA A 284 18.70 7.48 -8.00
N MET A 285 17.71 7.60 -7.11
CA MET A 285 17.94 7.93 -5.70
C MET A 285 18.54 6.78 -4.90
N ALA A 286 18.10 5.54 -5.13
CA ALA A 286 18.76 4.37 -4.55
C ALA A 286 20.26 4.32 -4.94
N LYS A 287 20.58 4.67 -6.19
CA LYS A 287 21.98 4.82 -6.64
C LYS A 287 22.67 6.01 -5.96
N ALA A 288 21.99 7.15 -5.80
CA ALA A 288 22.54 8.35 -5.16
C ALA A 288 22.90 8.13 -3.68
N GLU A 289 22.18 7.26 -2.97
CA GLU A 289 22.52 6.86 -1.60
C GLU A 289 23.88 6.17 -1.53
N ILE A 290 24.22 5.37 -2.54
CA ILE A 290 25.50 4.64 -2.65
C ILE A 290 26.62 5.58 -3.16
N THR A 291 26.37 6.32 -4.23
CA THR A 291 27.39 7.18 -4.88
C THR A 291 27.59 8.52 -4.17
N ARG A 292 26.71 8.86 -3.24
CA ARG A 292 26.65 10.15 -2.54
C ARG A 292 26.53 11.35 -3.51
N ARG A 293 25.91 11.15 -4.68
CA ARG A 293 25.72 12.18 -5.70
C ARG A 293 24.33 12.10 -6.33
N ILE A 294 23.65 13.24 -6.40
CA ILE A 294 22.37 13.40 -7.09
C ILE A 294 22.64 14.12 -8.42
N ASN A 295 22.21 13.54 -9.55
CA ASN A 295 22.24 14.23 -10.84
C ASN A 295 21.01 15.13 -10.96
N VAL A 296 21.11 16.35 -10.42
CA VAL A 296 19.98 17.28 -10.30
C VAL A 296 19.40 17.63 -11.67
N GLY A 297 20.25 17.99 -12.65
CA GLY A 297 19.78 18.35 -14.00
C GLY A 297 18.99 17.22 -14.68
N SER A 298 19.42 15.97 -14.50
CA SER A 298 18.67 14.82 -15.01
C SER A 298 17.31 14.64 -14.34
N ILE A 299 17.18 14.94 -13.04
CA ILE A 299 15.92 14.75 -12.31
C ILE A 299 14.96 15.89 -12.64
N VAL A 300 15.44 17.13 -12.67
CA VAL A 300 14.66 18.30 -13.07
C VAL A 300 14.02 18.08 -14.45
N SER A 301 14.82 17.68 -15.45
CA SER A 301 14.30 17.41 -16.79
C SER A 301 13.23 16.30 -16.83
N ARG A 302 13.34 15.29 -15.97
CA ARG A 302 12.32 14.24 -15.86
C ARG A 302 11.05 14.74 -15.16
N CYS A 303 11.19 15.53 -14.10
CA CYS A 303 10.05 16.15 -13.42
C CYS A 303 9.28 17.13 -14.32
N GLU A 304 9.97 17.90 -15.15
CA GLU A 304 9.33 18.77 -16.15
C GLU A 304 8.47 17.96 -17.13
N LYS A 305 9.01 16.84 -17.64
CA LYS A 305 8.26 15.92 -18.50
C LYS A 305 7.06 15.35 -17.76
N LEU A 306 7.26 14.82 -16.56
CA LEU A 306 6.19 14.28 -15.72
C LEU A 306 5.08 15.31 -15.51
N ALA A 307 5.40 16.58 -15.23
CA ALA A 307 4.40 17.62 -15.02
C ALA A 307 3.54 17.87 -16.27
N VAL A 308 4.15 17.84 -17.46
CA VAL A 308 3.40 17.95 -18.73
C VAL A 308 2.49 16.74 -18.95
N HIS A 309 3.00 15.53 -18.74
CA HIS A 309 2.23 14.29 -18.88
C HIS A 309 1.08 14.20 -17.87
N GLU A 310 1.32 14.59 -16.62
CA GLU A 310 0.32 14.61 -15.54
C GLU A 310 -0.83 15.55 -15.88
N ARG A 311 -0.53 16.80 -16.28
CA ARG A 311 -1.53 17.79 -16.70
C ARG A 311 -2.41 17.27 -17.83
N ARG A 312 -1.78 16.74 -18.87
CA ARG A 312 -2.51 16.18 -20.03
C ARG A 312 -3.43 15.04 -19.63
N THR A 313 -2.94 14.15 -18.78
CA THR A 313 -3.69 12.96 -18.32
C THR A 313 -4.86 13.36 -17.43
N LEU A 314 -4.65 14.28 -16.49
CA LEU A 314 -5.72 14.80 -15.64
C LEU A 314 -6.80 15.53 -16.45
N SER A 315 -6.41 16.36 -17.43
CA SER A 315 -7.37 17.00 -18.35
C SER A 315 -8.16 15.99 -19.17
N LEU A 316 -7.52 14.91 -19.64
CA LEU A 316 -8.19 13.82 -20.36
C LEU A 316 -9.22 13.12 -19.48
N LEU A 317 -8.82 12.71 -18.27
CA LEU A 317 -9.70 12.02 -17.31
C LEU A 317 -10.91 12.88 -16.95
N ARG A 318 -10.69 14.16 -16.63
CA ARG A 318 -11.78 15.11 -16.31
C ARG A 318 -12.75 15.26 -17.47
N LYS A 319 -12.24 15.43 -18.69
CA LYS A 319 -13.08 15.53 -19.89
C LYS A 319 -13.92 14.27 -20.09
N ASN A 320 -13.32 13.09 -19.95
CA ASN A 320 -14.00 11.81 -20.18
C ASN A 320 -15.06 11.52 -19.10
N LEU A 321 -14.87 12.01 -17.88
CA LEU A 321 -15.82 11.86 -16.77
C LEU A 321 -16.82 13.02 -16.65
N GLY A 322 -16.75 14.04 -17.52
CA GLY A 322 -17.63 15.22 -17.45
C GLY A 322 -17.38 16.11 -16.23
N CYS A 323 -16.17 16.07 -15.66
CA CYS A 323 -15.75 16.97 -14.60
C CYS A 323 -15.49 18.37 -15.19
N SER A 324 -16.24 19.38 -14.75
CA SER A 324 -16.07 20.79 -15.14
C SER A 324 -14.96 21.46 -14.37
#